data_AF-A0A251TX05-F1
#
_entry.id   AF-A0A251TX05-F1
#
_cell.length_a   1.000
_cell.length_b   1.000
_cell.length_c   1.000
_cell.angle_alpha   90.00
_cell.angle_beta   90.00
_cell.angle_gamma   90.00
#
_symmetry.space_group_name_H-M   'P 1'
#
loop_
_entity.id
_entity.type
_entity.pdbx_description
1 polymer ?
#
loop_
_entity_poly.entity_id
_entity_poly.type
_entity_poly.pdbx_seq_one_letter_code
_entity_poly.pdbx_strand_id
1 'polypeptide(L)' 'MLAAQDVSTRCKLGINALHIKLWVTGGTKTKTPGPGAQFALRALTHSGMKIGHIEDVTPIPTDSTRRKSGRRGRMS' A
#
# COMPACT_ATOMS: atom_id res chain seq x y z
N MET A 1 -8.12 4.31 8.75
CA MET A 1 -7.30 4.25 9.98
C MET A 1 -7.73 3.11 10.88
N LEU A 2 -9.04 3.00 11.17
CA LEU A 2 -9.63 1.92 11.99
C LEU A 2 -9.14 0.51 11.63
N ALA A 3 -9.14 0.15 10.34
CA ALA A 3 -8.67 -1.18 9.91
C ALA A 3 -7.25 -1.53 10.36
N ALA A 4 -6.32 -0.56 10.39
CA ALA A 4 -4.96 -0.80 10.84
C ALA A 4 -4.86 -0.97 12.37
N GLN A 5 -5.73 -0.31 13.13
CA GLN A 5 -5.81 -0.45 14.58
C GLN A 5 -6.43 -1.81 14.98
N ASP A 6 -7.44 -2.26 14.23
CA ASP A 6 -8.03 -3.59 14.45
C ASP A 6 -7.03 -4.71 14.16
N VAL A 7 -6.17 -4.53 13.16
CA VAL A 7 -5.07 -5.46 12.89
C VAL A 7 -4.06 -5.46 14.03
N SER A 8 -3.64 -4.29 14.54
CA SER A 8 -2.64 -4.26 15.61
C SER A 8 -3.15 -4.84 16.92
N THR A 9 -4.44 -4.71 17.25
CA THR A 9 -5.02 -5.41 18.40
C THR A 9 -4.98 -6.92 18.26
N ARG A 10 -5.26 -7.44 17.06
CA ARG A 10 -5.15 -8.88 16.75
C ARG A 10 -3.70 -9.37 16.72
N CYS A 11 -2.76 -8.54 16.30
CA CYS A 11 -1.34 -8.91 16.27
C CYS A 11 -0.70 -9.04 17.67
N LYS A 12 -1.37 -8.59 18.74
CA LYS A 12 -0.93 -8.78 20.13
C LYS A 12 -0.88 -10.26 20.57
N LEU A 13 -1.30 -11.18 19.71
CA LEU A 13 -1.20 -12.64 19.89
C LEU A 13 0.23 -13.19 19.74
N GLY A 14 1.27 -12.35 19.84
CA GLY A 14 2.68 -12.76 19.79
C GLY A 14 3.48 -12.23 18.59
N ILE A 15 2.93 -11.31 17.79
CA ILE A 15 3.67 -10.67 16.69
C ILE A 15 4.31 -9.38 17.21
N ASN A 16 5.64 -9.38 17.31
CA ASN A 16 6.40 -8.27 17.90
C ASN A 16 6.83 -7.21 16.88
N ALA A 17 7.01 -7.59 15.61
CA ALA A 17 7.44 -6.70 14.54
C ALA A 17 6.86 -7.12 13.18
N LEU A 18 6.75 -6.17 12.26
CA LEU A 18 6.22 -6.35 10.90
C LEU A 18 7.24 -5.88 9.86
N HIS A 19 7.39 -6.65 8.78
CA HIS A 19 7.93 -6.15 7.52
C HIS A 19 6.76 -5.83 6.59
N ILE A 20 6.79 -4.68 5.95
CA ILE A 20 5.66 -4.17 5.19
C ILE A 20 6.00 -4.17 3.71
N LYS A 21 5.19 -4.88 2.93
CA LYS A 21 5.19 -4.80 1.48
C LYS A 21 4.01 -3.95 1.05
N LEU A 22 4.31 -2.83 0.42
CA LEU A 22 3.34 -1.90 -0.12
C LEU A 22 3.18 -2.17 -1.62
N TRP A 23 1.96 -2.27 -2.10
CA TRP A 23 1.71 -2.28 -3.54
C TRP A 23 0.46 -1.50 -3.90
N VAL A 24 0.43 -1.02 -5.14
CA VAL A 24 -0.79 -0.61 -5.82
C VAL A 24 -1.05 -1.48 -7.03
N THR A 25 -2.12 -1.18 -7.76
CA THR A 25 -2.51 -1.98 -8.92
C THR A 25 -1.40 -2.03 -9.99
N GLY A 26 -0.61 -0.96 -10.15
CA GLY A 26 0.55 -0.93 -11.04
C GLY A 26 0.21 -1.19 -12.51
N GLY A 27 1.20 -1.66 -13.28
CA GLY A 27 1.04 -1.93 -14.71
C GLY A 27 0.64 -0.69 -15.51
N THR A 28 -0.50 -0.78 -16.20
CA THR A 28 -1.08 0.33 -16.98
C THR A 28 -1.90 1.31 -16.14
N LYS A 29 -2.14 0.99 -14.87
CA LYS A 29 -2.88 1.83 -13.92
C LYS A 29 -1.91 2.64 -13.04
N THR A 30 -2.43 3.19 -11.96
CA THR A 30 -1.66 4.00 -11.01
C THR A 30 -0.55 3.16 -10.38
N LYS A 31 0.67 3.71 -10.41
CA LYS A 31 1.87 3.17 -9.76
C LYS A 31 2.18 3.87 -8.43
N THR A 32 1.45 4.94 -8.13
CA THR A 32 1.61 5.73 -6.91
C THR A 32 0.68 5.20 -5.81
N PRO A 33 1.21 4.88 -4.62
CA PRO A 33 0.40 4.61 -3.43
C PRO A 33 -0.59 5.73 -3.13
N GLY A 34 -1.82 5.34 -2.79
CA GLY A 34 -2.86 6.28 -2.36
C GLY A 34 -2.62 6.77 -0.92
N PRO A 35 -3.33 7.83 -0.49
CA PRO A 35 -3.14 8.43 0.85
C PRO A 35 -3.35 7.44 2.00
N GLY A 36 -4.22 6.45 1.81
CA GLY A 36 -4.49 5.40 2.80
C GLY A 36 -3.27 4.56 3.19
N ALA A 37 -2.29 4.42 2.30
CA ALA A 37 -1.04 3.71 2.60
C ALA A 37 -0.29 4.36 3.76
N GLN A 38 -0.05 5.67 3.66
CA GLN A 38 0.67 6.42 4.68
C GLN A 38 -0.10 6.48 6.00
N PHE A 39 -1.41 6.64 5.95
CA PHE A 39 -2.24 6.62 7.16
C PHE A 39 -2.25 5.26 7.86
N ALA A 40 -2.26 4.16 7.13
CA ALA A 40 -2.19 2.82 7.70
C ALA A 40 -0.84 2.56 8.39
N LEU A 41 0.27 2.93 7.73
CA LEU A 41 1.62 2.84 8.29
C LEU A 41 1.73 3.60 9.62
N ARG A 42 1.27 4.86 9.63
CA ARG A 42 1.25 5.69 10.84
C ARG A 42 0.42 5.05 11.95
N ALA A 43 -0.78 4.54 11.64
CA ALA A 43 -1.63 3.90 12.64
C ALA A 43 -0.97 2.65 13.27
N LEU A 44 -0.24 1.86 12.48
CA LEU A 44 0.50 0.70 12.98
C LEU A 44 1.64 1.12 13.91
N THR A 45 2.45 2.11 13.53
CA THR A 45 3.53 2.61 14.40
C THR A 45 2.99 3.20 15.70
N HIS A 46 1.90 3.97 15.64
CA HIS A 46 1.28 4.58 16.82
C HIS A 46 0.61 3.57 17.76
N SER A 47 0.20 2.40 17.25
CA SER A 47 -0.38 1.34 18.08
C SER A 47 0.67 0.42 18.72
N GLY A 48 1.95 0.74 18.59
CA GLY A 48 3.06 0.04 19.24
C GLY A 48 3.66 -1.11 18.44
N MET A 49 3.26 -1.29 17.17
CA MET A 49 3.89 -2.27 16.28
C MET A 49 5.26 -1.77 15.81
N LYS A 50 6.30 -2.59 15.93
CA LYS A 50 7.63 -2.28 15.37
C LYS A 50 7.65 -2.61 13.88
N ILE A 51 8.15 -1.69 13.05
CA ILE A 51 8.32 -1.92 11.61
C ILE A 51 9.80 -2.12 11.32
N GLY A 52 10.13 -3.23 10.66
CA GLY A 52 11.51 -3.58 10.30
C GLY A 52 11.91 -3.01 8.93
N HIS A 53 11.27 -3.50 7.87
CA HIS A 53 11.57 -3.10 6.49
C HIS A 53 10.29 -2.71 5.76
N ILE A 54 10.36 -1.71 4.89
CA ILE A 54 9.25 -1.27 4.06
C ILE A 54 9.71 -1.34 2.60
N GLU A 55 9.01 -2.13 1.79
CA GLU A 55 9.31 -2.32 0.37
C GLU A 55 8.12 -1.88 -0.48
N ASP A 56 8.38 -1.10 -1.52
CA ASP A 56 7.43 -0.92 -2.62
C ASP A 56 7.60 -2.07 -3.61
N VAL A 57 6.59 -2.93 -3.68
CA VAL A 57 6.52 -4.08 -4.57
C VAL A 57 5.49 -3.88 -5.68
N THR A 58 5.16 -2.62 -5.99
CA THR A 58 4.26 -2.28 -7.08
C THR A 58 4.78 -2.86 -8.41
N PRO A 59 3.96 -3.60 -9.18
CA PRO A 59 4.40 -4.19 -10.43
C PRO A 59 4.69 -3.11 -11.48
N ILE A 60 5.97 -2.97 -11.83
CA ILE A 60 6.48 -2.11 -12.90
C ILE A 60 6.83 -3.00 -14.10
N PRO A 61 6.09 -2.91 -15.20
CA PRO A 61 6.37 -3.75 -16.36
C PRO A 61 7.51 -3.14 -17.21
N THR A 62 8.32 -4.01 -17.83
CA THR A 62 9.42 -3.60 -18.74
C THR A 62 8.89 -2.85 -19.96
N ASP A 63 7.77 -3.32 -20.53
CA ASP A 63 6.96 -2.63 -21.52
C ASP A 63 5.47 -2.75 -21.12
N SER A 64 4.63 -1.79 -21.50
CA SER A 64 3.25 -1.70 -21.02
C SER A 64 2.22 -1.76 -22.16
N THR A 65 1.08 -2.37 -21.86
CA THR A 65 -0.07 -2.39 -22.79
C THR A 65 -0.80 -1.03 -22.80
N ARG A 66 -1.73 -0.85 -23.75
CA ARG A 66 -2.50 0.40 -23.90
C ARG A 66 -3.30 0.72 -22.63
N ARG A 67 -3.13 1.94 -22.09
CA ARG A 67 -3.92 2.45 -20.95
C ARG A 67 -5.40 2.65 -21.32
N LYS A 68 -6.26 2.63 -20.29
CA LYS A 68 -7.69 2.95 -20.43
C LYS A 68 -7.89 4.42 -20.87
N SER A 69 -9.02 4.69 -21.52
CA SER A 69 -9.51 6.02 -21.93
C SER A 69 -8.99 6.59 -23.26
N GLY A 70 -8.37 5.76 -24.11
CA GLY A 70 -8.03 6.14 -25.49
C GLY A 70 -7.05 7.32 -25.59
N ARG A 71 -6.98 7.96 -26.76
CA ARG A 71 -5.99 9.02 -27.04
C ARG A 71 -6.22 10.31 -26.24
N ARG A 72 -7.47 10.69 -26.00
CA ARG A 72 -7.84 11.93 -25.31
C ARG A 72 -7.95 11.79 -23.78
N GLY A 73 -7.75 10.58 -23.24
CA GLY A 73 -7.89 10.33 -21.81
C GLY A 73 -9.34 10.38 -21.32
N ARG A 74 -9.51 10.35 -20.00
CA ARG A 74 -10.83 10.42 -19.36
C ARG A 74 -11.27 11.89 -19.33
N MET A 75 -12.38 12.22 -19.96
CA MET A 75 -12.94 13.58 -20.05
C MET A 75 -13.87 13.91 -18.88
N SER A 76 -13.55 13.42 -17.67
CA SER A 76 -14.34 13.76 -16.46
C SER A 76 -14.40 15.26 -16.24
#